data_AF-A0A359E842-F1
#
_entry.id   AF-A0A359E842-F1
#
_cell.length_a   1.000
_cell.length_b   1.000
_cell.length_c   1.000
_cell.angle_alpha   90.00
_cell.angle_beta   90.00
_cell.angle_gamma   90.00
#
_symmetry.space_group_name_H-M   'P 1'
#
loop_
_entity.id
_entity.type
_entity.pdbx_description
1 polymer ?
#
loop_
_entity_poly.entity_id
_entity_poly.type
_entity_poly.pdbx_seq_one_letter_code
_entity_poly.pdbx_strand_id
1 'polypeptide(L)'
;MAATAIKTKKPGVIEDISDLTGPQKAAVFIMSIGTRTAASMMKSLNEKEIEKITLELAKIKDVKSEIVDAILQEFYTLMEVKEYMLKGGVDAAKDLLSELGDSANSEKMLKRLKAQSGSSVFDEFQQTKITQIASFIQNEHPQVAALIFSQLHVEKSAEILGYLNKELQTEIVYRLASMDKISSEVIDEIEEVIQEHMGGMDTIGDRVKSGTNIVAQ
;
A
#
# COMPACT_ATOMS: atom_id res chain seq x y z
N MET A 1 48.46 -12.98 -46.67
CA MET A 1 47.78 -13.91 -45.75
C MET A 1 47.83 -13.33 -44.36
N ALA A 2 46.75 -12.67 -43.91
CA ALA A 2 46.59 -12.24 -42.52
C ALA A 2 45.54 -13.16 -41.90
N ALA A 3 45.95 -13.97 -40.92
CA ALA A 3 45.08 -14.86 -40.19
C ALA A 3 44.20 -14.02 -39.26
N THR A 4 42.92 -13.88 -39.60
CA THR A 4 41.89 -13.33 -38.70
C THR A 4 41.71 -14.29 -37.54
N ALA A 5 42.16 -13.89 -36.35
CA ALA A 5 41.97 -14.64 -35.12
C ALA A 5 40.47 -14.71 -34.78
N ILE A 6 39.89 -15.90 -34.91
CA ILE A 6 38.54 -16.20 -34.44
C ILE A 6 38.59 -16.23 -32.91
N LYS A 7 38.10 -15.17 -32.24
CA LYS A 7 37.87 -15.17 -30.80
C LYS A 7 36.87 -16.27 -30.46
N THR A 8 37.31 -17.30 -29.75
CA THR A 8 36.47 -18.38 -29.27
C THR A 8 35.63 -17.90 -28.08
N LYS A 9 34.34 -17.59 -28.29
CA LYS A 9 33.38 -17.28 -27.22
C LYS A 9 33.32 -18.47 -26.24
N LYS A 10 33.61 -18.25 -24.96
CA LYS A 10 33.39 -19.26 -23.92
C LYS A 10 31.89 -19.48 -23.71
N PRO A 11 31.37 -20.72 -23.75
CA PRO A 11 29.96 -20.97 -23.51
C PRO A 11 29.57 -20.55 -22.09
N GLY A 12 28.62 -19.62 -21.98
CA GLY A 12 28.08 -19.14 -20.70
C GLY A 12 28.60 -17.78 -20.21
N VAL A 13 29.50 -17.11 -20.93
CA VAL A 13 29.94 -15.74 -20.62
C VAL A 13 29.25 -14.75 -21.55
N ILE A 14 28.44 -13.86 -20.99
CA ILE A 14 27.75 -12.80 -21.73
C ILE A 14 28.73 -11.63 -21.90
N GLU A 15 29.01 -11.23 -23.14
CA GLU A 15 30.00 -10.18 -23.45
C GLU A 15 29.38 -8.88 -23.99
N ASP A 16 28.13 -8.92 -24.48
CA ASP A 16 27.40 -7.77 -25.02
C ASP A 16 25.92 -7.87 -24.66
N ILE A 17 25.28 -6.73 -24.37
CA ILE A 17 23.86 -6.63 -24.05
C ILE A 17 22.98 -6.88 -25.29
N SER A 18 23.48 -6.59 -26.49
CA SER A 18 22.75 -6.84 -27.74
C SER A 18 22.56 -8.33 -28.04
N ASP A 19 23.41 -9.18 -27.44
CA ASP A 19 23.34 -10.63 -27.59
C ASP A 19 22.28 -11.27 -26.69
N LEU A 20 21.60 -10.48 -25.83
CA LEU A 20 20.63 -10.97 -24.86
C LEU A 20 19.18 -10.84 -25.33
N THR A 21 18.47 -11.95 -25.21
CA THR A 21 17.00 -11.98 -25.35
C THR A 21 16.32 -11.37 -24.13
N GLY A 22 15.05 -10.96 -24.26
CA GLY A 22 14.26 -10.42 -23.15
C GLY A 22 14.29 -11.27 -21.86
N PRO A 23 14.04 -12.61 -21.93
CA PRO A 23 14.14 -13.48 -20.76
C PRO A 23 15.53 -13.52 -20.13
N GLN A 24 16.59 -13.44 -20.93
CA GLN A 24 17.98 -13.41 -20.43
C GLN A 24 18.29 -12.07 -19.74
N LYS A 25 17.85 -10.95 -20.32
CA LYS A 25 17.96 -9.63 -19.67
C LYS A 25 17.20 -9.61 -18.34
N ALA A 26 15.98 -10.15 -18.30
CA ALA A 26 15.20 -10.27 -17.08
C ALA A 26 15.90 -11.14 -16.03
N ALA A 27 16.51 -12.26 -16.42
CA ALA A 27 17.28 -13.11 -15.52
C ALA A 27 18.49 -12.37 -14.92
N VAL A 28 19.27 -11.65 -15.74
CA VAL A 28 20.40 -10.84 -15.24
C VAL A 28 19.91 -9.71 -14.31
N PHE A 29 18.79 -9.06 -14.64
CA PHE A 29 18.20 -8.06 -13.76
C PHE A 29 17.81 -8.65 -12.40
N ILE A 30 17.17 -9.82 -12.37
CA ILE A 30 16.83 -10.55 -11.13
C ILE A 30 18.08 -10.86 -10.30
N MET A 31 19.18 -11.27 -10.94
CA MET A 31 20.45 -11.48 -10.25
C MET A 31 20.98 -10.20 -9.62
N SER A 32 20.83 -9.05 -10.30
CA SER A 32 21.33 -7.75 -9.83
C SER A 32 20.58 -7.19 -8.62
N ILE A 33 19.25 -7.36 -8.56
CA ILE A 33 18.41 -6.86 -7.45
C ILE A 33 18.24 -7.88 -6.31
N GLY A 34 18.69 -9.12 -6.54
CA GLY A 34 18.57 -10.24 -5.61
C GLY A 34 17.22 -10.98 -5.70
N THR A 35 17.28 -12.28 -5.44
CA THR A 35 16.12 -13.20 -5.59
C THR A 35 14.97 -12.87 -4.65
N ARG A 36 15.25 -12.39 -3.44
CA ARG A 36 14.21 -11.99 -2.47
C ARG A 36 13.39 -10.81 -2.99
N THR A 37 14.05 -9.78 -3.50
CA THR A 37 13.40 -8.58 -4.05
C THR A 37 12.63 -8.93 -5.33
N ALA A 38 13.26 -9.72 -6.21
CA ALA A 38 12.66 -10.15 -7.46
C ALA A 38 11.40 -11.02 -7.28
N ALA A 39 11.30 -11.78 -6.18
CA ALA A 39 10.18 -12.69 -5.95
C ALA A 39 8.82 -11.97 -5.96
N SER A 40 8.72 -10.76 -5.44
CA SER A 40 7.49 -9.97 -5.47
C SER A 40 7.11 -9.55 -6.89
N MET A 41 8.08 -9.20 -7.74
CA MET A 41 7.84 -8.88 -9.14
C MET A 41 7.40 -10.11 -9.93
N MET A 42 8.05 -11.25 -9.69
CA MET A 42 7.75 -12.54 -10.34
C MET A 42 6.31 -13.01 -10.12
N LYS A 43 5.69 -12.68 -8.98
CA LYS A 43 4.28 -13.02 -8.68
C LYS A 43 3.27 -12.37 -9.64
N SER A 44 3.66 -11.29 -10.32
CA SER A 44 2.79 -10.59 -11.29
C SER A 44 2.83 -11.21 -12.69
N LEU A 45 3.72 -12.17 -12.94
CA LEU A 45 3.91 -12.82 -14.23
C LEU A 45 3.08 -14.12 -14.31
N ASN A 46 2.78 -14.56 -15.53
CA ASN A 46 2.14 -15.87 -15.72
C ASN A 46 3.15 -17.02 -15.64
N GLU A 47 2.65 -18.25 -15.44
CA GLU A 47 3.48 -19.45 -15.25
C GLU A 47 4.52 -19.67 -16.36
N LYS A 48 4.13 -19.43 -17.62
CA LYS A 48 5.04 -19.59 -18.77
C LYS A 48 6.17 -18.57 -18.79
N GLU A 49 5.92 -17.36 -18.32
CA GLU A 49 6.94 -16.31 -18.20
C GLU A 49 7.90 -16.61 -17.06
N ILE A 50 7.36 -17.04 -15.91
CA ILE A 50 8.13 -17.49 -14.75
C ILE A 50 9.07 -18.63 -15.16
N GLU A 51 8.57 -19.64 -15.85
CA GLU A 51 9.36 -20.77 -16.34
C GLU A 51 10.48 -20.32 -17.29
N LYS A 52 10.18 -19.47 -18.29
CA LYS A 52 11.18 -18.97 -19.23
C LYS A 52 12.32 -18.22 -18.53
N ILE A 53 11.98 -17.33 -17.60
CA ILE A 53 12.98 -16.51 -16.89
C ILE A 53 13.82 -17.38 -15.96
N THR A 54 13.20 -18.30 -15.21
CA THR A 54 13.91 -19.20 -14.29
C THR A 54 14.83 -20.18 -15.02
N LEU A 55 14.44 -20.67 -16.21
CA LEU A 55 15.30 -21.49 -17.06
C LEU A 55 16.55 -20.74 -17.54
N GLU A 56 16.42 -19.48 -17.93
CA GLU A 56 17.59 -18.67 -18.31
C GLU A 56 18.45 -18.34 -17.09
N LEU A 57 17.84 -18.02 -15.95
CA LEU A 57 18.54 -17.79 -14.68
C LEU A 57 19.40 -18.99 -14.28
N ALA A 58 18.90 -20.22 -14.46
CA ALA A 58 19.65 -21.45 -14.17
C ALA A 58 20.84 -21.70 -15.12
N LYS A 59 20.83 -21.13 -16.33
CA LYS A 59 21.90 -21.29 -17.33
C LYS A 59 23.02 -20.27 -17.18
N ILE A 60 22.70 -19.09 -16.66
CA ILE A 60 23.65 -17.99 -16.47
C ILE A 60 24.56 -18.32 -15.29
N LYS A 61 25.88 -18.30 -15.52
CA LYS A 61 26.89 -18.56 -14.48
C LYS A 61 27.53 -17.27 -13.99
N ASP A 62 28.20 -16.57 -14.89
CA ASP A 62 28.92 -15.34 -14.61
C ASP A 62 28.46 -14.26 -15.58
N VAL A 63 28.23 -13.06 -15.04
CA VAL A 63 27.87 -11.87 -15.82
C VAL A 63 28.90 -10.80 -15.52
N LYS A 64 29.44 -10.16 -16.57
CA LYS A 64 30.38 -9.04 -16.42
C LYS A 64 29.64 -7.82 -15.84
N SER A 65 30.30 -7.04 -14.98
CA SER A 65 29.70 -5.88 -14.32
C SER A 65 29.13 -4.87 -15.32
N GLU A 66 29.82 -4.67 -16.44
CA GLU A 66 29.42 -3.74 -17.49
C GLU A 66 28.07 -4.11 -18.12
N ILE A 67 27.75 -5.41 -18.18
CA ILE A 67 26.47 -5.90 -18.69
C ILE A 67 25.36 -5.69 -17.67
N VAL A 68 25.66 -5.87 -16.39
CA VAL A 68 24.70 -5.58 -15.31
C VAL A 68 24.33 -4.10 -15.31
N ASP A 69 25.34 -3.22 -15.37
CA ASP A 69 25.13 -1.77 -15.40
C ASP A 69 24.31 -1.34 -16.63
N ALA A 70 24.61 -1.91 -17.80
CA ALA A 70 23.85 -1.62 -19.02
C ALA A 70 22.38 -2.06 -18.92
N ILE A 71 22.09 -3.21 -18.30
CA ILE A 71 20.72 -3.69 -18.10
C ILE A 71 19.95 -2.81 -17.11
N LEU A 72 20.60 -2.37 -16.03
CA LEU A 72 19.98 -1.45 -15.07
C LEU A 72 19.63 -0.10 -15.71
N GLN A 73 20.51 0.42 -16.58
CA GLN A 73 20.25 1.65 -17.34
C GLN A 73 19.12 1.50 -18.36
N GLU A 74 19.08 0.37 -19.09
CA GLU A 74 17.98 0.06 -20.01
C GLU A 74 16.64 -0.02 -19.24
N PHE A 75 16.62 -0.71 -18.09
CA PHE A 75 15.43 -0.79 -17.24
C PHE A 75 14.98 0.58 -16.73
N TYR A 76 15.92 1.41 -16.27
CA TYR A 76 15.61 2.78 -15.81
C TYR A 76 14.98 3.62 -16.93
N THR A 77 15.54 3.57 -18.14
CA THR A 77 14.99 4.27 -19.31
C THR A 77 13.55 3.82 -19.62
N LEU A 78 13.27 2.51 -19.51
CA LEU A 78 11.92 1.97 -19.70
C LEU A 78 10.93 2.43 -18.62
N MET A 79 11.40 2.68 -17.39
CA MET A 79 10.58 3.26 -16.32
C MET A 79 10.28 4.74 -16.55
N GLU A 80 11.24 5.49 -17.05
CA GLU A 80 11.12 6.93 -17.32
C GLU A 80 10.00 7.22 -18.34
N VAL A 81 9.89 6.39 -19.37
CA VAL A 81 8.82 6.46 -20.40
C VAL A 81 7.41 6.28 -19.80
N LYS A 82 7.29 5.63 -18.64
CA LYS A 82 6.02 5.37 -17.97
C LYS A 82 5.62 6.42 -16.92
N GLU A 83 6.34 7.54 -16.82
CA GLU A 83 6.11 8.60 -15.82
C GLU A 83 5.84 8.04 -14.40
N TYR A 84 6.64 7.06 -13.97
CA TYR A 84 6.56 6.61 -12.58
C TYR A 84 7.14 7.69 -11.66
N MET A 85 6.26 8.55 -11.15
CA MET A 85 6.61 9.47 -10.06
C MET A 85 6.77 8.65 -8.78
N LEU A 86 7.98 8.59 -8.24
CA LEU A 86 8.22 8.04 -6.92
C LEU A 86 7.52 8.93 -5.90
N LYS A 87 6.40 8.45 -5.36
CA LYS A 87 5.67 9.13 -4.30
C LYS A 87 6.26 8.72 -2.95
N GLY A 88 6.90 9.67 -2.27
CA GLY A 88 7.20 9.56 -0.84
C GLY A 88 6.00 10.00 0.01
N GLY A 89 6.27 10.32 1.27
CA GLY A 89 5.27 10.83 2.20
C GLY A 89 4.78 9.76 3.18
N VAL A 90 3.72 10.13 3.91
CA VAL A 90 3.24 9.39 5.08
C VAL A 90 2.82 7.97 4.69
N ASP A 91 2.11 7.81 3.57
CA ASP A 91 1.62 6.51 3.13
C ASP A 91 2.76 5.58 2.68
N ALA A 92 3.74 6.11 1.93
CA ALA A 92 4.94 5.34 1.58
C ALA A 92 5.75 4.92 2.83
N ALA A 93 5.79 5.76 3.86
CA ALA A 93 6.43 5.44 5.13
C ALA A 93 5.64 4.42 5.96
N LYS A 94 4.29 4.46 5.92
CA LYS A 94 3.43 3.43 6.52
C LYS A 94 3.65 2.08 5.84
N ASP A 95 3.61 2.02 4.52
CA ASP A 95 3.83 0.79 3.74
C ASP A 95 5.20 0.17 4.06
N LEU A 96 6.25 1.01 4.12
CA LEU A 96 7.58 0.58 4.51
C LEU A 96 7.60 -0.01 5.94
N LEU A 97 6.95 0.64 6.91
CA LEU A 97 6.87 0.14 8.28
C LEU A 97 6.11 -1.19 8.37
N SER A 98 5.08 -1.38 7.54
CA SER A 98 4.33 -2.64 7.46
C SER A 98 5.18 -3.78 6.87
N GLU A 99 5.98 -3.52 5.83
CA GLU A 99 6.89 -4.51 5.23
C GLU A 99 8.06 -4.89 6.16
N LEU A 100 8.41 -4.05 7.12
CA LEU A 100 9.41 -4.36 8.16
C LEU A 100 8.89 -5.36 9.21
N GLY A 101 7.58 -5.63 9.25
CA GLY A 101 6.92 -6.62 10.11
C GLY A 101 6.83 -6.25 11.60
N ASP A 102 6.55 -7.25 12.45
CA ASP A 102 6.38 -7.14 13.92
C ASP A 102 7.69 -6.94 14.68
N SER A 103 8.48 -5.95 14.27
CA SER A 103 9.47 -5.41 15.21
C SER A 103 8.70 -4.72 16.35
N ALA A 104 9.07 -4.93 17.60
CA ALA A 104 8.41 -4.29 18.77
C ALA A 104 8.38 -2.74 18.72
N ASN A 105 9.00 -2.14 17.69
CA ASN A 105 9.07 -0.71 17.44
C ASN A 105 8.26 -0.24 16.23
N SER A 106 7.83 -1.10 15.30
CA SER A 106 7.14 -0.67 14.07
C SER A 106 5.78 -0.05 14.37
N GLU A 107 4.98 -0.64 15.26
CA GLU A 107 3.72 -0.03 15.72
C GLU A 107 3.93 1.32 16.43
N LYS A 108 4.94 1.42 17.28
CA LYS A 108 5.27 2.68 17.98
C LYS A 108 5.74 3.75 17.01
N MET A 109 6.53 3.38 16.00
CA MET A 109 6.98 4.27 14.94
C MET A 109 5.81 4.71 14.06
N LEU A 110 4.89 3.79 13.74
CA LEU A 110 3.67 4.09 12.99
C LEU A 110 2.78 5.08 13.75
N LYS A 111 2.57 4.86 15.06
CA LYS A 111 1.80 5.79 15.92
C LYS A 111 2.43 7.17 15.97
N ARG A 112 3.76 7.26 16.14
CA ARG A 112 4.49 8.54 16.13
C ARG A 112 4.44 9.22 14.76
N LEU A 113 4.53 8.44 13.68
CA LEU A 113 4.42 8.93 12.32
C LEU A 113 3.03 9.52 12.10
N LYS A 114 1.95 8.81 12.46
CA LYS A 114 0.57 9.32 12.40
C LYS A 114 0.42 10.64 13.16
N ALA A 115 0.93 10.71 14.40
CA ALA A 115 0.89 11.91 15.24
C ALA A 115 1.67 13.11 14.65
N GLN A 116 2.85 12.89 14.06
CA GLN A 116 3.62 13.96 13.40
C GLN A 116 3.09 14.34 12.02
N SER A 117 2.42 13.41 11.35
CA SER A 117 1.87 13.60 10.01
C SER A 117 0.53 14.32 10.02
N GLY A 118 -0.05 14.52 11.21
CA GLY A 118 -1.39 15.06 11.36
C GLY A 118 -2.49 14.15 10.81
N SER A 119 -2.23 12.83 10.69
CA SER A 119 -3.26 11.92 10.20
C SER A 119 -4.25 11.67 11.33
N SER A 120 -5.41 12.30 11.25
CA SER A 120 -6.44 12.28 12.27
C SER A 120 -7.20 10.95 12.24
N VAL A 121 -7.85 10.59 13.34
CA VAL A 121 -8.87 9.53 13.38
C VAL A 121 -9.91 9.73 12.28
N PHE A 122 -10.23 10.98 11.93
CA PHE A 122 -11.14 11.29 10.84
C PHE A 122 -10.64 10.84 9.46
N ASP A 123 -9.32 10.77 9.23
CA ASP A 123 -8.76 10.20 7.99
C ASP A 123 -9.04 8.70 7.89
N GLU A 124 -9.11 8.01 9.03
CA GLU A 124 -9.50 6.60 9.06
C GLU A 124 -10.99 6.45 8.70
N PHE A 125 -11.85 7.34 9.21
CA PHE A 125 -13.25 7.39 8.78
C PHE A 125 -13.40 7.62 7.28
N GLN A 126 -12.49 8.32 6.61
CA GLN A 126 -12.54 8.47 5.15
C GLN A 126 -12.35 7.14 4.40
N GLN A 127 -11.69 6.16 5.02
CA GLN A 127 -11.42 4.84 4.42
C GLN A 127 -12.40 3.75 4.90
N THR A 128 -13.06 3.94 6.05
CA THR A 128 -14.06 2.99 6.59
C THR A 128 -15.31 2.88 5.70
N LYS A 129 -15.95 1.71 5.68
CA LYS A 129 -17.19 1.51 4.91
C LYS A 129 -18.33 2.36 5.46
N ILE A 130 -19.14 2.91 4.56
CA ILE A 130 -20.25 3.82 4.89
C ILE A 130 -21.25 3.18 5.85
N THR A 131 -21.56 1.90 5.67
CA THR A 131 -22.48 1.18 6.56
C THR A 131 -21.95 1.05 7.99
N GLN A 132 -20.64 0.88 8.18
CA GLN A 132 -20.04 0.80 9.52
C GLN A 132 -20.09 2.15 10.22
N ILE A 133 -19.77 3.22 9.49
CA ILE A 133 -19.85 4.59 10.01
C ILE A 133 -21.30 4.95 10.35
N ALA A 134 -22.26 4.57 9.49
CA ALA A 134 -23.67 4.81 9.75
C ALA A 134 -24.16 4.07 10.99
N SER A 135 -23.80 2.79 11.16
CA SER A 135 -24.15 2.02 12.37
C SER A 135 -23.52 2.60 13.64
N PHE A 136 -22.30 3.12 13.55
CA PHE A 136 -21.67 3.84 14.66
C PHE A 136 -22.47 5.09 15.00
N ILE A 137 -22.68 5.99 14.03
CA ILE A 137 -23.39 7.26 14.21
C ILE A 137 -24.82 7.08 14.73
N GLN A 138 -25.52 6.03 14.34
CA GLN A 138 -26.88 5.74 14.83
C GLN A 138 -26.96 5.58 16.36
N ASN A 139 -25.87 5.20 17.02
CA ASN A 139 -25.80 4.99 18.46
C ASN A 139 -25.12 6.13 19.20
N GLU A 140 -24.63 7.15 18.49
CA GLU A 140 -23.88 8.26 19.05
C GLU A 140 -24.75 9.47 19.41
N HIS A 141 -24.26 10.28 20.34
CA HIS A 141 -24.93 11.54 20.67
C HIS A 141 -24.90 12.49 19.45
N PRO A 142 -26.00 13.20 19.13
CA PRO A 142 -26.08 14.02 17.91
C PRO A 142 -25.00 15.10 17.78
N GLN A 143 -24.44 15.56 18.90
CA GLN A 143 -23.30 16.49 18.91
C GLN A 143 -22.00 15.83 18.41
N VAL A 144 -21.72 14.60 18.83
CA VAL A 144 -20.53 13.84 18.40
C VAL A 144 -20.67 13.50 16.92
N ALA A 145 -21.86 13.06 16.50
CA ALA A 145 -22.17 12.86 15.10
C ALA A 145 -21.92 14.13 14.28
N ALA A 146 -22.47 15.28 14.67
CA ALA A 146 -22.25 16.54 13.96
C ALA A 146 -20.77 16.95 13.86
N LEU A 147 -19.98 16.71 14.91
CA LEU A 147 -18.54 16.90 14.88
C LEU A 147 -17.86 15.97 13.87
N ILE A 148 -18.19 14.67 13.84
CA ILE A 148 -17.68 13.74 12.83
C ILE A 148 -18.02 14.23 11.42
N PHE A 149 -19.27 14.61 11.18
CA PHE A 149 -19.71 15.16 9.90
C PHE A 149 -18.96 16.43 9.48
N SER A 150 -18.50 17.25 10.44
CA SER A 150 -17.70 18.45 10.16
C SER A 150 -16.30 18.14 9.60
N GLN A 151 -15.81 16.92 9.82
CA GLN A 151 -14.47 16.47 9.39
C GLN A 151 -14.51 15.56 8.16
N LEU A 152 -15.70 15.08 7.76
CA LEU A 152 -15.89 14.20 6.61
C LEU A 152 -16.02 14.97 5.29
N HIS A 153 -15.65 14.30 4.18
CA HIS A 153 -15.90 14.85 2.85
C HIS A 153 -17.39 14.92 2.56
N VAL A 154 -17.82 15.96 1.86
CA VAL A 154 -19.25 16.27 1.63
C VAL A 154 -19.99 15.11 0.97
N GLU A 155 -19.35 14.43 0.01
CA GLU A 155 -19.92 13.30 -0.72
C GLU A 155 -20.20 12.12 0.22
N LYS A 156 -19.22 11.79 1.06
CA LYS A 156 -19.32 10.69 2.02
C LYS A 156 -20.34 11.00 3.11
N SER A 157 -20.35 12.24 3.59
CA SER A 157 -21.36 12.76 4.53
C SER A 157 -22.78 12.62 3.97
N ALA A 158 -23.01 13.02 2.73
CA ALA A 158 -24.32 12.91 2.10
C ALA A 158 -24.79 11.44 2.00
N GLU A 159 -23.88 10.54 1.67
CA GLU A 159 -24.19 9.12 1.58
C GLU A 159 -24.51 8.52 2.96
N ILE A 160 -23.69 8.81 3.99
CA ILE A 160 -23.93 8.35 5.37
C ILE A 160 -25.26 8.88 5.91
N LEU A 161 -25.58 10.16 5.68
CA LEU A 161 -26.88 10.74 6.09
C LEU A 161 -28.06 9.94 5.54
N GLY A 162 -27.95 9.43 4.31
CA GLY A 162 -28.96 8.58 3.68
C GLY A 162 -29.26 7.27 4.42
N TYR A 163 -28.35 6.79 5.26
CA TYR A 163 -28.52 5.59 6.09
C TYR A 163 -29.08 5.86 7.49
N LEU A 164 -29.26 7.13 7.88
CA LEU A 164 -29.78 7.50 9.20
C LEU A 164 -31.30 7.71 9.16
N ASN A 165 -31.98 7.65 10.31
CA ASN A 165 -33.39 8.00 10.39
C ASN A 165 -33.61 9.53 10.27
N LYS A 166 -34.83 9.95 9.94
CA LYS A 166 -35.11 11.37 9.64
C LYS A 166 -34.89 12.29 10.84
N GLU A 167 -35.20 11.80 12.03
CA GLU A 167 -35.05 12.53 13.28
C GLU A 167 -33.57 12.87 13.53
N LEU A 168 -32.69 11.87 13.42
CA LEU A 168 -31.26 12.02 13.61
C LEU A 168 -30.62 12.85 12.49
N GLN A 169 -31.04 12.65 11.23
CA GLN A 169 -30.59 13.50 10.11
C GLN A 169 -30.86 14.98 10.41
N THR A 170 -32.07 15.29 10.86
CA THR A 170 -32.49 16.68 11.13
C THR A 170 -31.65 17.28 12.26
N GLU A 171 -31.46 16.53 13.34
CA GLU A 171 -30.69 16.98 14.50
C GLU A 171 -29.20 17.21 14.16
N ILE A 172 -28.59 16.30 13.39
CA ILE A 172 -27.19 16.43 12.96
C ILE A 172 -27.00 17.65 12.07
N VAL A 173 -27.88 17.84 11.07
CA VAL A 173 -27.79 18.99 10.15
C VAL A 173 -28.00 20.30 10.89
N TYR A 174 -28.96 20.35 11.82
CA TYR A 174 -29.20 21.54 12.64
C TYR A 174 -27.97 21.91 13.48
N ARG A 175 -27.33 20.92 14.12
CA ARG A 175 -26.11 21.13 14.90
C ARG A 175 -24.96 21.57 14.03
N LEU A 176 -24.72 20.89 12.91
CA LEU A 176 -23.67 21.25 11.96
C LEU A 176 -23.81 22.70 11.47
N ALA A 177 -25.04 23.17 11.24
CA ALA A 177 -25.31 24.54 10.83
C ALA A 177 -25.18 25.58 11.97
N SER A 178 -25.33 25.14 13.23
CA SER A 178 -25.33 26.01 14.42
C SER A 178 -24.01 25.99 15.20
N MET A 179 -23.09 25.10 14.83
CA MET A 179 -21.81 24.94 15.50
C MET A 179 -20.85 26.08 15.13
N ASP A 180 -20.32 26.73 16.17
CA ASP A 180 -19.20 27.67 16.05
C ASP A 180 -17.87 26.94 15.86
N LYS A 181 -16.78 27.72 15.74
CA LYS A 181 -15.42 27.15 15.65
C LYS A 181 -15.15 26.21 16.83
N ILE A 182 -14.80 24.98 16.50
CA ILE A 182 -14.46 23.92 17.45
C ILE A 182 -12.99 24.09 17.83
N SER A 183 -12.68 24.12 19.13
CA SER A 183 -11.29 24.19 19.57
C SER A 183 -10.58 22.87 19.32
N SER A 184 -9.27 22.94 19.03
CA SER A 184 -8.45 21.76 18.80
C SER A 184 -8.46 20.81 20.01
N GLU A 185 -8.51 21.32 21.25
CA GLU A 185 -8.58 20.45 22.42
C GLU A 185 -9.83 19.57 22.47
N VAL A 186 -10.97 20.07 21.99
CA VAL A 186 -12.23 19.31 21.95
C VAL A 186 -12.21 18.27 20.84
N ILE A 187 -11.52 18.57 19.74
CA ILE A 187 -11.32 17.59 18.66
C ILE A 187 -10.45 16.44 19.18
N ASP A 188 -9.35 16.74 19.87
CA ASP A 188 -8.43 15.74 20.42
C ASP A 188 -9.11 14.82 21.46
N GLU A 189 -9.93 15.38 22.36
CA GLU A 189 -10.69 14.61 23.36
C GLU A 189 -11.70 13.65 22.71
N ILE A 190 -12.35 14.10 21.63
CA ILE A 190 -13.29 13.27 20.89
C ILE A 190 -12.57 12.20 20.06
N GLU A 191 -11.40 12.51 19.50
CA GLU A 191 -10.57 11.51 18.82
C GLU A 191 -10.20 10.35 19.75
N GLU A 192 -9.91 10.62 21.03
CA GLU A 192 -9.61 9.58 22.02
C GLU A 192 -10.82 8.66 22.28
N VAL A 193 -12.01 9.25 22.45
CA VAL A 193 -13.27 8.50 22.67
C VAL A 193 -13.63 7.65 21.44
N ILE A 194 -13.43 8.20 20.24
CA ILE A 194 -13.69 7.51 18.98
C ILE A 194 -12.70 6.35 18.78
N GLN A 195 -11.41 6.53 19.09
CA GLN A 195 -10.42 5.45 19.01
C GLN A 195 -10.74 4.28 19.93
N GLU A 196 -11.23 4.55 21.15
CA GLU A 196 -11.62 3.50 22.10
C GLU A 196 -12.79 2.66 21.55
N HIS A 197 -13.78 3.30 20.95
CA HIS A 197 -14.96 2.61 20.38
C HIS A 197 -14.64 1.89 19.06
N MET A 198 -13.80 2.49 18.20
CA MET A 198 -13.39 1.88 16.93
C MET A 198 -12.39 0.72 17.11
N GLY A 199 -11.49 0.80 18.08
CA GLY A 199 -10.62 -0.32 18.45
C GLY A 199 -11.42 -1.58 18.82
N GLY A 200 -12.62 -1.41 19.39
CA GLY A 200 -13.59 -2.49 19.57
C GLY A 200 -14.24 -2.98 18.26
N MET A 201 -14.47 -2.09 17.30
CA MET A 201 -15.14 -2.40 16.03
C MET A 201 -14.26 -3.22 15.06
N ASP A 202 -12.95 -2.99 15.04
CA ASP A 202 -11.98 -3.81 14.29
C ASP A 202 -11.93 -5.27 14.82
N THR A 203 -12.06 -5.46 16.14
CA THR A 203 -12.09 -6.81 16.73
C THR A 203 -13.35 -7.60 16.34
N ILE A 204 -14.45 -6.92 15.98
CA ILE A 204 -15.68 -7.56 15.52
C ILE A 204 -15.55 -7.99 14.05
N GLY A 205 -14.88 -7.19 13.22
CA GLY A 205 -14.59 -7.53 11.82
C GLY A 205 -13.74 -8.79 11.66
N ASP A 206 -12.76 -8.99 12.55
CA ASP A 206 -11.90 -10.18 12.56
C ASP A 206 -12.60 -11.44 13.10
N ARG A 207 -13.51 -11.29 14.08
CA ARG A 207 -14.31 -12.41 14.59
C ARG A 207 -15.28 -12.97 13.56
N VAL A 208 -15.81 -12.13 12.66
CA VAL A 208 -16.70 -12.58 11.57
C VAL A 208 -15.92 -13.34 10.49
N LYS A 209 -14.67 -12.97 10.18
CA LYS A 209 -13.80 -13.75 9.27
C LYS A 209 -13.38 -15.09 9.86
N SER A 210 -13.23 -15.18 11.18
CA SER A 210 -12.91 -16.44 11.87
C SER A 210 -14.10 -17.42 11.93
N GLY A 211 -15.34 -16.93 11.91
CA GLY A 211 -16.54 -17.76 12.07
C GLY A 211 -16.91 -18.60 10.85
N THR A 212 -16.52 -18.19 9.63
CA THR A 212 -16.85 -18.92 8.39
C THR A 212 -16.05 -20.20 8.20
N ASN A 213 -14.99 -20.44 9.00
CA ASN A 213 -14.23 -21.70 8.98
C ASN A 213 -14.80 -22.79 9.88
N ILE A 214 -15.73 -22.48 10.80
CA ILE A 214 -16.25 -23.48 11.75
C ILE A 214 -17.43 -24.27 11.15
N VAL A 215 -18.13 -23.72 10.17
CA VAL A 215 -19.27 -24.38 9.49
C VAL A 215 -18.88 -25.31 8.34
N ALA A 216 -17.58 -25.49 8.06
CA ALA A 216 -17.08 -26.29 6.95
C ALA A 216 -16.30 -27.57 7.36
N GLN A 217 -16.39 -28.01 8.64
CA GLN A 217 -15.86 -29.30 9.10
C GLN A 217 -16.97 -30.28 9.49
#